data_AF-A0A075GRM5-F1
#
_entry.id   AF-A0A075GRM5-F1
#
_cell.length_a   1.000
_cell.length_b   1.000
_cell.length_c   1.000
_cell.angle_alpha   90.00
_cell.angle_beta   90.00
_cell.angle_gamma   90.00
#
_symmetry.space_group_name_H-M   'P 1'
#
loop_
_entity.id
_entity.type
_entity.pdbx_description
1 polymer ?
#
loop_
_entity_poly.entity_id
_entity_poly.type
_entity_poly.pdbx_seq_one_letter_code
_entity_poly.pdbx_strand_id
1 'polypeptide(L)'
;MYAFIAAMMAAAVWLTIATRLGLPVSTTHSIIGGILGVGLVLEVQHSTSLIDWEVVSKVVMSWVASPLMGGLLAFFTFYIVRGTILEAEDPIARSKWLAPILSIPTFFVLGIALQFKALKGFFARAESNGWIESKYDWLPVKENGSWNPMVENAWFPINSIILALIIATIAAGVLAYVLRNYEFKGEKEGFHGVERIFVWLQVITAAYVAFAHGANDRSNAIGPMAAVYQILSDGGRLAAEAPVPTWLVLLGSIGIAIGVMTWGWRVMDTIGHKITDITPTRGFAAEFGAATTILLFSMPFLAVPVSTTHTLVGAVVGVGLAGGAKNVDFRVFGKIVASWVASLPAAGFGSVVIYVASGSDPINLLVIIPISFLMVGYVMWVTRDNEIFVEDALADAGGDAEKGAPTYFELFHTHAEAVEETVNHMLDAVNNAVDGKDPSEAIEATILAELNADNVKNDLRRRVGSGKWNLLMRSDDFYHMLARQDRIADYAQNVAEQLSFRPLYDNAEAKTLLKEMAQAVAKTAATYEDTVEALRDLTLSGYTRSGREKLGDLIDQVNLAEHESDLAESRAAGFVFSIGEDDPLAAVHMYRVLQRLDDVSNACETAANGFLPMVYN
;
A
#
# COMPACT_ATOMS: atom_id res chain seq x y z
N MET A 1 8.87 41.21 8.11
CA MET A 1 9.73 40.24 8.83
C MET A 1 8.95 39.42 9.85
N TYR A 2 8.42 40.04 10.92
CA TYR A 2 7.72 39.31 11.99
C TYR A 2 6.54 38.46 11.53
N ALA A 3 5.76 38.94 10.56
CA ALA A 3 4.68 38.18 9.94
C ALA A 3 5.17 36.86 9.32
N PHE A 4 6.29 36.87 8.58
CA PHE A 4 6.86 35.64 8.01
C PHE A 4 7.37 34.67 9.08
N ILE A 5 7.96 35.18 10.17
CA ILE A 5 8.39 34.35 11.30
C ILE A 5 7.17 33.72 11.99
N ALA A 6 6.11 34.49 12.22
CA ALA A 6 4.86 34.01 12.81
C ALA A 6 4.19 32.95 11.92
N ALA A 7 4.14 33.16 10.61
CA ALA A 7 3.61 32.19 9.65
C ALA A 7 4.40 30.87 9.63
N MET A 8 5.74 30.95 9.60
CA MET A 8 6.60 29.75 9.68
C MET A 8 6.41 29.01 11.00
N MET A 9 6.34 29.72 12.13
CA MET A 9 6.15 29.11 13.45
C MET A 9 4.78 28.44 13.57
N ALA A 10 3.71 29.11 13.14
CA ALA A 10 2.37 28.53 13.15
C ALA A 10 2.28 27.28 12.27
N ALA A 11 2.84 27.33 11.05
CA ALA A 11 2.91 26.18 10.16
C ALA A 11 3.72 25.03 10.80
N ALA A 12 4.88 25.31 11.41
CA ALA A 12 5.70 24.31 12.08
C ALA A 12 4.96 23.65 13.26
N VAL A 13 4.33 24.44 14.13
CA VAL A 13 3.54 23.94 15.26
C VAL A 13 2.40 23.04 14.76
N TRP A 14 1.61 23.52 13.80
CA TRP A 14 0.49 22.75 13.23
C TRP A 14 0.97 21.45 12.57
N LEU A 15 1.99 21.51 11.71
CA LEU A 15 2.51 20.34 11.00
C LEU A 15 3.09 19.30 11.97
N THR A 16 3.76 19.74 13.03
CA THR A 16 4.33 18.84 14.04
C THR A 16 3.24 18.12 14.82
N ILE A 17 2.20 18.86 15.22
CA ILE A 17 1.01 18.29 15.89
C ILE A 17 0.28 17.34 14.94
N ALA A 18 -0.01 17.75 13.70
CA ALA A 18 -0.69 16.91 12.72
C ALA A 18 0.08 15.62 12.42
N THR A 19 1.40 15.70 12.27
CA THR A 19 2.29 14.55 12.07
C THR A 19 2.26 13.62 13.29
N ARG A 20 2.23 14.17 14.51
CA ARG A 20 2.07 13.37 15.73
C ARG A 20 0.75 12.61 15.74
N LEU A 21 -0.30 13.21 15.20
CA LEU A 21 -1.64 12.65 15.11
C LEU A 21 -1.85 11.78 13.86
N GLY A 22 -0.80 11.54 13.07
CA GLY A 22 -0.84 10.75 11.83
C GLY A 22 -1.55 11.40 10.65
N LEU A 23 -2.03 12.64 10.81
CA LEU A 23 -2.84 13.35 9.81
C LEU A 23 -2.02 13.65 8.56
N PRO A 24 -2.39 13.16 7.36
CA PRO A 24 -1.71 13.46 6.10
C PRO A 24 -2.07 14.89 5.65
N VAL A 25 -1.45 15.88 6.29
CA VAL A 25 -1.64 17.30 5.99
C VAL A 25 -0.62 17.83 4.99
N SER A 26 -0.92 18.99 4.43
CA SER A 26 -0.09 19.66 3.41
C SER A 26 0.77 20.76 4.04
N THR A 27 2.09 20.65 3.87
CA THR A 27 3.07 21.69 4.26
C THR A 27 2.79 22.99 3.52
N THR A 28 2.53 22.91 2.21
CA THR A 28 2.19 24.03 1.33
C THR A 28 0.93 24.76 1.80
N HIS A 29 -0.12 24.02 2.18
CA HIS A 29 -1.35 24.64 2.70
C HIS A 29 -1.11 25.36 4.02
N SER A 30 -0.32 24.75 4.90
CA SER A 30 -0.06 25.27 6.22
C SER A 30 0.72 26.58 6.14
N ILE A 31 1.77 26.65 5.31
CA ILE A 31 2.54 27.89 5.17
C ILE A 31 1.75 28.98 4.44
N ILE A 32 0.99 28.64 3.38
CA ILE A 32 0.18 29.60 2.64
C ILE A 32 -0.96 30.12 3.52
N GLY A 33 -1.65 29.25 4.26
CA GLY A 33 -2.64 29.65 5.25
C GLY A 33 -2.03 30.56 6.31
N GLY A 34 -0.84 30.22 6.81
CA GLY A 34 -0.07 31.05 7.74
C GLY A 34 0.22 32.45 7.18
N ILE A 35 0.72 32.55 5.94
CA ILE A 35 1.03 33.81 5.27
C ILE A 35 -0.23 34.63 5.01
N LEU A 36 -1.31 34.00 4.54
CA LEU A 36 -2.59 34.67 4.30
C LEU A 36 -3.20 35.22 5.59
N GLY A 37 -3.15 34.44 6.69
CA GLY A 37 -3.66 34.87 7.99
C GLY A 37 -3.02 36.17 8.47
N VAL A 38 -1.68 36.22 8.54
CA VAL A 38 -0.96 37.45 8.93
C VAL A 38 -1.07 38.54 7.87
N GLY A 39 -1.15 38.18 6.59
CA GLY A 39 -1.36 39.11 5.48
C GLY A 39 -2.64 39.91 5.66
N LEU A 40 -3.76 39.24 5.96
CA LEU A 40 -5.05 39.89 6.22
C LEU A 40 -4.98 40.86 7.41
N VAL A 41 -4.27 40.48 8.48
CA VAL A 41 -4.07 41.38 9.63
C VAL A 41 -3.27 42.63 9.22
N LEU A 42 -2.21 42.46 8.43
CA LEU A 42 -1.40 43.57 7.94
C LEU A 42 -2.18 44.50 7.01
N GLU A 43 -3.02 43.97 6.12
CA GLU A 43 -3.88 44.79 5.25
C GLU A 43 -4.83 45.66 6.08
N VAL A 44 -5.42 45.12 7.16
CA VAL A 44 -6.28 45.87 8.08
C VAL A 44 -5.49 46.89 8.89
N GLN A 45 -4.31 46.54 9.39
CA GLN A 45 -3.48 47.43 10.22
C GLN A 45 -2.90 48.62 9.42
N HIS A 46 -2.59 48.40 8.15
CA HIS A 46 -1.91 49.39 7.30
C HIS A 46 -2.81 49.96 6.19
N SER A 47 -4.09 49.57 6.14
CA SER A 47 -5.06 50.04 5.14
C SER A 47 -4.54 49.95 3.70
N THR A 48 -3.89 48.84 3.36
CA THR A 48 -3.24 48.61 2.06
C THR A 48 -3.58 47.21 1.53
N SER A 49 -3.45 47.01 0.22
CA SER A 49 -3.57 45.69 -0.41
C SER A 49 -2.17 45.08 -0.54
N LEU A 50 -1.95 43.96 0.14
CA LEU A 50 -0.68 43.21 0.18
C LEU A 50 -0.81 41.80 -0.41
N ILE A 51 -2.02 41.24 -0.43
CA ILE A 51 -2.30 39.90 -0.92
C ILE A 51 -2.58 39.95 -2.42
N ASP A 52 -1.79 39.21 -3.19
CA ASP A 52 -2.07 38.96 -4.60
C ASP A 52 -3.10 37.84 -4.75
N TRP A 53 -4.37 38.23 -4.89
CA TRP A 53 -5.49 37.29 -5.04
C TRP A 53 -5.44 36.48 -6.34
N GLU A 54 -4.77 36.98 -7.38
CA GLU A 54 -4.59 36.23 -8.62
C GLU A 54 -3.65 35.05 -8.37
N VAL A 55 -2.52 35.28 -7.69
CA VAL A 55 -1.58 34.22 -7.29
C VAL A 55 -2.26 33.23 -6.35
N VAL A 56 -3.01 33.71 -5.35
CA VAL A 56 -3.77 32.83 -4.43
C VAL A 56 -4.75 31.95 -5.21
N SER A 57 -5.48 32.51 -6.18
CA SER A 57 -6.42 31.73 -6.99
C SER A 57 -5.73 30.61 -7.79
N LYS A 58 -4.56 30.90 -8.38
CA LYS A 58 -3.74 29.90 -9.10
C LYS A 58 -3.31 28.76 -8.17
N VAL A 59 -2.94 29.09 -6.94
CA VAL A 59 -2.55 28.09 -5.94
C VAL A 59 -3.75 27.24 -5.49
N VAL A 60 -4.91 27.84 -5.20
CA VAL A 60 -6.12 27.08 -4.83
C VAL A 60 -6.55 26.14 -5.96
N MET A 61 -6.47 26.57 -7.23
CA MET A 61 -6.74 25.71 -8.38
C MET A 61 -5.77 24.53 -8.46
N SER A 62 -4.49 24.75 -8.12
CA SER A 62 -3.48 23.67 -8.15
C SER A 62 -3.77 22.58 -7.13
N TRP A 63 -4.39 22.91 -6.00
CA TRP A 63 -4.76 21.93 -4.96
C TRP A 63 -5.82 20.93 -5.38
N VAL A 64 -6.60 21.26 -6.42
CA VAL A 64 -7.59 20.36 -7.03
C VAL A 64 -7.03 19.73 -8.31
N ALA A 65 -6.32 20.51 -9.13
CA ALA A 65 -5.79 20.02 -10.39
C ALA A 65 -4.66 18.99 -10.21
N SER A 66 -3.79 19.17 -9.21
CA SER A 66 -2.65 18.27 -9.02
C SER A 66 -3.05 16.87 -8.54
N PRO A 67 -3.98 16.67 -7.57
CA PRO A 67 -4.41 15.33 -7.19
C PRO A 67 -5.15 14.60 -8.32
N LEU A 68 -5.95 15.33 -9.10
CA LEU A 68 -6.65 14.76 -10.24
C LEU A 68 -5.69 14.31 -11.35
N MET A 69 -4.70 15.15 -11.68
CA MET A 69 -3.68 14.80 -12.67
C MET A 69 -2.82 13.61 -12.19
N GLY A 70 -2.40 13.62 -10.91
CA GLY A 70 -1.67 12.51 -10.31
C GLY A 70 -2.47 11.22 -10.35
N GLY A 71 -3.75 11.29 -9.98
CA GLY A 71 -4.70 10.18 -10.06
C GLY A 71 -4.89 9.63 -11.46
N LEU A 72 -5.09 10.50 -12.46
CA LEU A 72 -5.23 10.10 -13.86
C LEU A 72 -3.97 9.42 -14.39
N LEU A 73 -2.79 10.02 -14.17
CA LEU A 73 -1.53 9.44 -14.63
C LEU A 73 -1.27 8.09 -13.96
N ALA A 74 -1.53 7.97 -12.67
CA ALA A 74 -1.35 6.72 -11.94
C ALA A 74 -2.36 5.65 -12.37
N PHE A 75 -3.63 6.03 -12.57
CA PHE A 75 -4.68 5.16 -13.11
C PHE A 75 -4.26 4.56 -14.45
N PHE A 76 -3.86 5.40 -15.42
CA PHE A 76 -3.47 4.92 -16.75
C PHE A 76 -2.18 4.10 -16.71
N THR A 77 -1.22 4.49 -15.88
CA THR A 77 0.02 3.72 -15.71
C THR A 77 -0.27 2.32 -15.18
N PHE A 78 -1.07 2.21 -14.13
CA PHE A 78 -1.46 0.91 -13.58
C PHE A 78 -2.34 0.12 -14.56
N TYR A 79 -3.27 0.78 -15.25
CA TYR A 79 -4.10 0.15 -16.28
C TYR A 79 -3.25 -0.49 -17.39
N ILE A 80 -2.20 0.20 -17.85
CA ILE A 80 -1.24 -0.33 -18.83
C ILE A 80 -0.46 -1.50 -18.24
N VAL A 81 0.09 -1.36 -17.03
CA VAL A 81 0.84 -2.45 -16.35
C VAL A 81 -0.03 -3.69 -16.21
N ARG A 82 -1.28 -3.51 -15.77
CA ARG A 82 -2.27 -4.58 -15.62
C ARG A 82 -2.53 -5.29 -16.94
N GLY A 83 -2.98 -4.56 -17.97
CA GLY A 83 -3.35 -5.16 -19.25
C GLY A 83 -2.18 -5.72 -20.06
N THR A 84 -0.95 -5.23 -19.84
CA THR A 84 0.22 -5.66 -20.62
C THR A 84 1.12 -6.67 -19.91
N ILE A 85 1.18 -6.66 -18.58
CA ILE A 85 2.04 -7.55 -17.79
C ILE A 85 1.22 -8.51 -16.95
N LEU A 86 0.32 -8.01 -16.09
CA LEU A 86 -0.37 -8.84 -15.10
C LEU A 86 -1.40 -9.80 -15.73
N GLU A 87 -2.02 -9.42 -16.83
CA GLU A 87 -3.02 -10.22 -17.55
C GLU A 87 -2.41 -11.09 -18.67
N ALA A 88 -1.08 -11.18 -18.77
CA ALA A 88 -0.41 -12.00 -19.78
C ALA A 88 -0.36 -13.49 -19.39
N GLU A 89 -0.21 -14.38 -20.37
CA GLU A 89 -0.06 -15.84 -20.14
C GLU A 89 1.15 -16.19 -19.28
N ASP A 90 2.29 -15.50 -19.48
CA ASP A 90 3.47 -15.57 -18.61
C ASP A 90 3.85 -14.15 -18.14
N PRO A 91 3.29 -13.69 -16.99
CA PRO A 91 3.54 -12.37 -16.44
C PRO A 91 5.01 -12.13 -16.10
N ILE A 92 5.75 -13.17 -15.68
CA ILE A 92 7.15 -13.05 -15.27
C ILE A 92 8.03 -12.79 -16.49
N ALA A 93 7.91 -13.60 -17.55
CA ALA A 93 8.69 -13.37 -18.77
C ALA A 93 8.34 -12.02 -19.42
N ARG A 94 7.05 -11.66 -19.42
CA ARG A 94 6.58 -10.35 -19.89
C ARG A 94 7.18 -9.21 -19.09
N SER A 95 7.19 -9.29 -17.76
CA SER A 95 7.73 -8.22 -16.89
C SER A 95 9.21 -7.97 -17.15
N LYS A 96 10.04 -9.01 -17.37
CA LYS A 96 11.47 -8.86 -17.71
C LYS A 96 11.73 -8.06 -18.99
N TRP A 97 10.79 -8.05 -19.93
CA TRP A 97 10.90 -7.29 -21.18
C TRP A 97 10.19 -5.93 -21.12
N LEU A 98 8.99 -5.89 -20.56
CA LEU A 98 8.16 -4.69 -20.55
C LEU A 98 8.51 -3.72 -19.43
N ALA A 99 8.93 -4.19 -18.25
CA ALA A 99 9.28 -3.29 -17.15
C ALA A 99 10.40 -2.29 -17.52
N PRO A 100 11.50 -2.69 -18.20
CA PRO A 100 12.47 -1.72 -18.72
C PRO A 100 11.87 -0.70 -19.69
N ILE A 101 10.99 -1.12 -20.59
CA ILE A 101 10.34 -0.22 -21.56
C ILE A 101 9.41 0.76 -20.84
N LEU A 102 8.61 0.28 -19.89
CA LEU A 102 7.71 1.10 -19.07
C LEU A 102 8.47 2.06 -18.13
N SER A 103 9.75 1.78 -17.84
CA SER A 103 10.62 2.69 -17.09
C SER A 103 11.16 3.87 -17.92
N ILE A 104 11.11 3.80 -19.26
CA ILE A 104 11.63 4.87 -20.14
C ILE A 104 10.96 6.22 -19.86
N PRO A 105 9.62 6.34 -19.77
CA PRO A 105 8.98 7.59 -19.37
C PRO A 105 9.46 8.10 -18.01
N THR A 106 9.66 7.21 -17.04
CA THR A 106 10.18 7.57 -15.70
C THR A 106 11.56 8.20 -15.79
N PHE A 107 12.51 7.52 -16.46
CA PHE A 107 13.86 8.04 -16.61
C PHE A 107 13.93 9.28 -17.49
N PHE A 108 13.05 9.39 -18.49
CA PHE A 108 12.97 10.57 -19.35
C PHE A 108 12.55 11.80 -18.54
N VAL A 109 11.45 11.71 -17.78
CA VAL A 109 10.97 12.83 -16.98
C VAL A 109 11.96 13.16 -15.87
N LEU A 110 12.56 12.16 -15.21
CA LEU A 110 13.64 12.38 -14.24
C LEU A 110 14.87 13.03 -14.87
N GLY A 111 15.24 12.65 -16.10
CA GLY A 111 16.34 13.23 -16.85
C GLY A 111 16.11 14.72 -17.15
N ILE A 112 14.89 15.10 -17.54
CA ILE A 112 14.49 16.50 -17.69
C ILE A 112 14.53 17.23 -16.34
N ALA A 113 13.98 16.61 -15.30
CA ALA A 113 13.92 17.16 -13.94
C ALA A 113 15.31 17.53 -13.39
N LEU A 114 16.27 16.62 -13.55
CA LEU A 114 17.66 16.82 -13.12
C LEU A 114 18.32 17.96 -13.89
N GLN A 115 18.13 18.02 -15.20
CA GLN A 115 18.66 19.12 -16.02
C GLN A 115 18.11 20.48 -15.57
N PHE A 116 16.79 20.59 -15.45
CA PHE A 116 16.12 21.87 -15.23
C PHE A 116 16.29 22.39 -13.80
N LYS A 117 16.43 21.48 -12.82
CA LYS A 117 16.52 21.86 -11.40
C LYS A 117 17.90 21.67 -10.81
N ALA A 118 18.51 20.50 -10.97
CA ALA A 118 19.79 20.19 -10.32
C ALA A 118 20.98 20.79 -11.07
N LEU A 119 20.97 20.75 -12.41
CA LEU A 119 22.09 21.21 -13.25
C LEU A 119 21.99 22.68 -13.68
N LYS A 120 21.00 23.43 -13.19
CA LYS A 120 20.86 24.87 -13.51
C LYS A 120 22.14 25.67 -13.24
N GLY A 121 22.81 25.40 -12.12
CA GLY A 121 24.08 26.06 -11.77
C GLY A 121 25.25 25.65 -12.67
N PHE A 122 25.24 24.42 -13.19
CA PHE A 122 26.24 23.95 -14.15
C PHE A 122 26.08 24.69 -15.49
N PHE A 123 24.87 24.73 -16.06
CA PHE A 123 24.64 25.44 -17.33
C PHE A 123 24.91 26.94 -17.23
N ALA A 124 24.56 27.58 -16.10
CA ALA A 124 24.91 28.99 -15.87
C ALA A 124 26.43 29.22 -15.85
N ARG A 125 27.21 28.30 -15.26
CA ARG A 125 28.68 28.37 -15.28
C ARG A 125 29.28 28.03 -16.64
N ALA A 126 28.67 27.11 -17.37
CA ALA A 126 29.09 26.74 -18.72
C ALA A 126 28.93 27.93 -19.67
N GLU A 127 27.82 28.67 -19.59
CA GLU A 127 27.59 29.93 -20.30
C GLU A 127 28.65 30.97 -19.92
N SER A 128 28.89 31.20 -18.62
CA SER A 128 29.89 32.19 -18.17
C SER A 128 31.33 31.85 -18.59
N ASN A 129 31.64 30.56 -18.77
CA ASN A 129 32.94 30.08 -19.22
C ASN A 129 33.05 29.99 -20.76
N GLY A 130 32.00 30.32 -21.50
CA GLY A 130 31.97 30.24 -22.97
C GLY A 130 31.95 28.82 -23.53
N TRP A 131 31.52 27.82 -22.75
CA TRP A 131 31.40 26.44 -23.21
C TRP A 131 30.12 26.18 -24.02
N ILE A 132 29.11 27.00 -23.78
CA ILE A 132 27.82 26.99 -24.49
C ILE A 132 27.45 28.43 -24.86
N GLU A 133 26.76 28.62 -25.97
CA GLU A 133 26.35 29.93 -26.46
C GLU A 133 25.26 30.55 -25.57
N SER A 134 24.23 29.76 -25.24
CA SER A 134 23.15 30.18 -24.36
C SER A 134 22.79 29.08 -23.37
N LYS A 135 22.55 29.45 -22.11
CA LYS A 135 22.00 28.49 -21.13
C LYS A 135 20.57 28.04 -21.49
N TYR A 136 19.84 28.83 -22.28
CA TYR A 136 18.46 28.54 -22.67
C TYR A 136 18.36 27.47 -23.76
N ASP A 137 19.47 27.10 -24.39
CA ASP A 137 19.56 25.93 -25.25
C ASP A 137 19.35 24.62 -24.47
N TRP A 138 19.48 24.68 -23.14
CA TRP A 138 19.42 23.53 -22.22
C TRP A 138 18.41 23.71 -21.08
N LEU A 139 18.05 24.94 -20.76
CA LEU A 139 17.16 25.27 -19.66
C LEU A 139 15.89 25.96 -20.16
N PRO A 140 14.74 25.70 -19.52
CA PRO A 140 13.51 26.37 -19.87
C PRO A 140 13.64 27.88 -19.62
N VAL A 141 13.08 28.68 -20.53
CA VAL A 141 12.87 30.11 -20.27
C VAL A 141 11.88 30.32 -19.14
N LYS A 142 12.01 31.45 -18.43
CA LYS A 142 11.15 31.80 -17.30
C LYS A 142 9.77 32.31 -17.73
N GLU A 143 9.73 33.14 -18.76
CA GLU A 143 8.52 33.85 -19.22
C GLU A 143 8.47 33.85 -20.75
N ASN A 144 7.26 34.00 -21.32
CA ASN A 144 7.01 34.07 -22.77
C ASN A 144 7.65 32.93 -23.57
N GLY A 145 7.58 31.72 -23.04
CA GLY A 145 8.11 30.53 -23.68
C GLY A 145 7.23 29.98 -24.80
N SER A 146 7.82 29.11 -25.61
CA SER A 146 7.17 28.41 -26.71
C SER A 146 7.13 26.91 -26.45
N TRP A 147 6.07 26.25 -26.90
CA TRP A 147 5.96 24.79 -26.92
C TRP A 147 6.77 24.14 -28.04
N ASN A 148 7.28 24.93 -29.00
CA ASN A 148 8.15 24.42 -30.05
C ASN A 148 9.57 24.20 -29.49
N PRO A 149 10.10 22.96 -29.44
CA PRO A 149 11.43 22.68 -28.87
C PRO A 149 12.60 23.28 -29.65
N MET A 150 12.38 23.65 -30.91
CA MET A 150 13.42 24.10 -31.85
C MET A 150 13.69 25.61 -31.79
N VAL A 151 12.92 26.36 -31.01
CA VAL A 151 13.12 27.81 -30.86
C VAL A 151 13.91 28.12 -29.59
N GLU A 152 14.64 29.23 -29.60
CA GLU A 152 15.51 29.66 -28.48
C GLU A 152 14.74 29.92 -27.18
N ASN A 153 13.46 30.32 -27.27
CA ASN A 153 12.59 30.54 -26.11
C ASN A 153 11.71 29.32 -25.75
N ALA A 154 12.19 28.09 -25.98
CA ALA A 154 11.41 26.90 -25.68
C ALA A 154 11.24 26.66 -24.15
N TRP A 155 10.06 26.19 -23.74
CA TRP A 155 9.88 25.62 -22.40
C TRP A 155 10.51 24.23 -22.26
N PHE A 156 10.70 23.53 -23.37
CA PHE A 156 11.43 22.26 -23.41
C PHE A 156 12.45 22.33 -24.55
N PRO A 157 13.67 22.82 -24.28
CA PRO A 157 14.71 22.90 -25.30
C PRO A 157 15.04 21.52 -25.89
N ILE A 158 15.29 21.48 -27.20
CA ILE A 158 15.54 20.22 -27.91
C ILE A 158 16.75 19.46 -27.36
N ASN A 159 17.83 20.15 -26.97
CA ASN A 159 19.03 19.51 -26.43
C ASN A 159 18.72 18.76 -25.13
N SER A 160 17.85 19.33 -24.30
CA SER A 160 17.46 18.72 -23.03
C SER A 160 16.59 17.47 -23.22
N ILE A 161 15.69 17.52 -24.21
CA ILE A 161 14.87 16.36 -24.62
C ILE A 161 15.77 15.24 -25.15
N ILE A 162 16.71 15.57 -26.05
CA ILE A 162 17.64 14.57 -26.62
C ILE A 162 18.48 13.95 -25.51
N LEU A 163 19.06 14.76 -24.63
CA LEU A 163 19.86 14.25 -23.52
C LEU A 163 19.03 13.37 -22.58
N ALA A 164 17.80 13.77 -22.25
CA ALA A 164 16.90 12.97 -21.43
C ALA A 164 16.52 11.63 -22.08
N LEU A 165 16.29 11.61 -23.40
CA LEU A 165 16.02 10.37 -24.15
C LEU A 165 17.23 9.43 -24.17
N ILE A 166 18.44 9.97 -24.35
CA ILE A 166 19.68 9.19 -24.31
C ILE A 166 19.85 8.57 -22.92
N ILE A 167 19.72 9.37 -21.86
CA ILE A 167 19.82 8.89 -20.46
C ILE A 167 18.75 7.83 -20.20
N ALA A 168 17.50 8.06 -20.62
CA ALA A 168 16.41 7.11 -20.42
C ALA A 168 16.64 5.78 -21.14
N THR A 169 17.14 5.82 -22.38
CA THR A 169 17.44 4.62 -23.18
C THR A 169 18.59 3.83 -22.55
N ILE A 170 19.65 4.50 -22.11
CA ILE A 170 20.79 3.85 -21.44
C ILE A 170 20.34 3.25 -20.10
N ALA A 171 19.61 3.99 -19.28
CA ALA A 171 19.12 3.51 -17.98
C ALA A 171 18.17 2.33 -18.13
N ALA A 172 17.23 2.39 -19.08
CA ALA A 172 16.36 1.28 -19.41
C ALA A 172 17.14 0.06 -19.96
N GLY A 173 18.18 0.28 -20.76
CA GLY A 173 19.07 -0.77 -21.24
C GLY A 173 19.84 -1.46 -20.11
N VAL A 174 20.36 -0.69 -19.14
CA VAL A 174 20.99 -1.22 -17.93
C VAL A 174 19.99 -2.00 -17.10
N LEU A 175 18.78 -1.47 -16.88
CA LEU A 175 17.72 -2.16 -16.15
C LEU A 175 17.34 -3.48 -16.85
N ALA A 176 17.23 -3.49 -18.17
CA ALA A 176 16.98 -4.70 -18.96
C ALA A 176 18.11 -5.74 -18.80
N TYR A 177 19.37 -5.30 -18.81
CA TYR A 177 20.52 -6.19 -18.57
C TYR A 177 20.48 -6.80 -17.16
N VAL A 178 20.21 -5.98 -16.13
CA VAL A 178 20.13 -6.43 -14.74
C VAL A 178 18.99 -7.43 -14.55
N LEU A 179 17.77 -7.10 -15.01
CA LEU A 179 16.59 -7.96 -14.84
C LEU A 179 16.68 -9.29 -15.62
N ARG A 180 17.48 -9.34 -16.68
CA ARG A 180 17.71 -10.57 -17.46
C ARG A 180 18.74 -11.52 -16.84
N ASN A 181 19.78 -10.95 -16.24
CA ASN A 181 20.89 -11.74 -15.68
C ASN A 181 20.70 -12.09 -14.20
N TYR A 182 19.73 -11.47 -13.54
CA TYR A 182 19.39 -11.78 -12.16
C TYR A 182 18.39 -12.94 -12.11
N GLU A 183 18.82 -14.07 -11.55
CA GLU A 183 17.91 -15.15 -11.16
C GLU A 183 17.30 -14.82 -9.81
N PHE A 184 16.01 -14.47 -9.80
CA PHE A 184 15.26 -14.30 -8.57
C PHE A 184 15.14 -15.67 -7.87
N LYS A 185 15.94 -15.90 -6.82
CA LYS A 185 15.86 -17.12 -5.99
C LYS A 185 14.67 -17.05 -5.02
N GLY A 186 13.81 -18.07 -5.06
CA GLY A 186 12.59 -18.19 -4.24
C GLY A 186 11.31 -18.13 -5.08
N GLU A 187 10.41 -19.10 -4.86
CA GLU A 187 9.09 -19.37 -5.46
C GLU A 187 8.88 -18.96 -6.93
N LYS A 188 8.78 -19.97 -7.79
CA LYS A 188 8.72 -19.84 -9.26
C LYS A 188 7.32 -19.51 -9.80
N GLU A 189 6.38 -19.08 -8.97
CA GLU A 189 4.96 -19.03 -9.37
C GLU A 189 4.42 -17.60 -9.55
N GLY A 190 4.05 -17.27 -10.79
CA GLY A 190 3.08 -16.22 -11.11
C GLY A 190 3.36 -14.80 -10.59
N PHE A 191 2.39 -14.26 -9.84
CA PHE A 191 2.27 -12.84 -9.50
C PHE A 191 3.35 -12.34 -8.53
N HIS A 192 3.74 -13.14 -7.53
CA HIS A 192 4.79 -12.79 -6.57
C HIS A 192 6.15 -12.52 -7.25
N GLY A 193 6.45 -13.26 -8.34
CA GLY A 193 7.64 -13.03 -9.15
C GLY A 193 7.64 -11.68 -9.87
N VAL A 194 6.48 -11.23 -10.37
CA VAL A 194 6.32 -9.92 -11.02
C VAL A 194 6.47 -8.79 -10.02
N GLU A 195 5.80 -8.90 -8.87
CA GLU A 195 5.88 -7.88 -7.82
C GLU A 195 7.32 -7.69 -7.33
N ARG A 196 8.09 -8.78 -7.20
CA ARG A 196 9.52 -8.71 -6.84
C ARG A 196 10.39 -7.99 -7.86
N ILE A 197 10.06 -8.09 -9.16
CA ILE A 197 10.72 -7.29 -10.20
C ILE A 197 10.33 -5.82 -10.05
N PHE A 198 9.05 -5.54 -9.78
CA PHE A 198 8.55 -4.19 -9.61
C PHE A 198 9.04 -3.50 -8.34
N VAL A 199 9.46 -4.22 -7.29
CA VAL A 199 10.13 -3.62 -6.11
C VAL A 199 11.33 -2.78 -6.55
N TRP A 200 12.15 -3.26 -7.49
CA TRP A 200 13.31 -2.50 -7.97
C TRP A 200 12.92 -1.24 -8.75
N LEU A 201 11.87 -1.34 -9.56
CA LEU A 201 11.33 -0.18 -10.28
C LEU A 201 10.69 0.83 -9.31
N GLN A 202 10.01 0.33 -8.28
CA GLN A 202 9.42 1.15 -7.25
C GLN A 202 10.49 1.92 -6.48
N VAL A 203 11.62 1.30 -6.12
CA VAL A 203 12.73 2.02 -5.46
C VAL A 203 13.22 3.21 -6.32
N ILE A 204 13.27 3.05 -7.64
CA ILE A 204 13.63 4.14 -8.57
C ILE A 204 12.56 5.23 -8.57
N THR A 205 11.27 4.88 -8.61
CA THR A 205 10.18 5.87 -8.54
C THR A 205 10.07 6.53 -7.17
N ALA A 206 10.39 5.85 -6.08
CA ALA A 206 10.46 6.44 -4.74
C ALA A 206 11.58 7.49 -4.66
N ALA A 207 12.75 7.20 -5.24
CA ALA A 207 13.81 8.20 -5.37
C ALA A 207 13.36 9.39 -6.24
N TYR A 208 12.59 9.14 -7.29
CA TYR A 208 12.00 10.19 -8.12
C TYR A 208 10.98 11.06 -7.34
N VAL A 209 10.08 10.45 -6.57
CA VAL A 209 9.16 11.16 -5.67
C VAL A 209 9.95 11.99 -4.65
N ALA A 210 11.00 11.43 -4.02
CA ALA A 210 11.82 12.16 -3.07
C ALA A 210 12.48 13.40 -3.70
N PHE A 211 12.97 13.28 -4.94
CA PHE A 211 13.50 14.42 -5.70
C PHE A 211 12.41 15.46 -6.00
N ALA A 212 11.25 15.04 -6.51
CA ALA A 212 10.14 15.94 -6.83
C ALA A 212 9.62 16.66 -5.59
N HIS A 213 9.47 15.93 -4.48
CA HIS A 213 9.08 16.43 -3.17
C HIS A 213 10.06 17.48 -2.67
N GLY A 214 11.36 17.15 -2.59
CA GLY A 214 12.39 18.09 -2.15
C GLY A 214 12.45 19.34 -3.02
N ALA A 215 12.25 19.20 -4.33
CA ALA A 215 12.29 20.31 -5.26
C ALA A 215 11.11 21.28 -5.13
N ASN A 216 9.93 20.80 -4.71
CA ASN A 216 8.72 21.58 -4.46
C ASN A 216 8.71 22.15 -3.02
N ASP A 217 8.81 21.27 -2.02
CA ASP A 217 8.55 21.59 -0.61
C ASP A 217 9.68 22.41 0.05
N ARG A 218 10.89 22.41 -0.52
CA ARG A 218 11.95 23.33 -0.06
C ARG A 218 11.50 24.78 -0.07
N SER A 219 10.63 25.17 -1.01
CA SER A 219 10.16 26.54 -1.15
C SER A 219 9.25 26.96 0.01
N ASN A 220 8.56 26.02 0.66
CA ASN A 220 7.64 26.29 1.77
C ASN A 220 8.38 26.84 3.00
N ALA A 221 9.55 26.30 3.33
CA ALA A 221 10.37 26.81 4.42
C ALA A 221 11.28 27.96 3.98
N ILE A 222 11.91 27.83 2.81
CA ILE A 222 12.95 28.76 2.37
C ILE A 222 12.39 30.06 1.80
N GLY A 223 11.19 30.06 1.21
CA GLY A 223 10.57 31.27 0.67
C GLY A 223 10.40 32.37 1.75
N PRO A 224 9.66 32.11 2.84
CA PRO A 224 9.49 33.08 3.93
C PRO A 224 10.82 33.41 4.62
N MET A 225 11.72 32.43 4.77
CA MET A 225 13.02 32.65 5.39
C MET A 225 13.94 33.54 4.53
N ALA A 226 13.89 33.41 3.19
CA ALA A 226 14.61 34.28 2.27
C ALA A 226 14.07 35.71 2.33
N ALA A 227 12.75 35.90 2.46
CA ALA A 227 12.16 37.21 2.67
C ALA A 227 12.64 37.85 4.00
N VAL A 228 12.71 37.06 5.09
CA VAL A 228 13.29 37.52 6.37
C VAL A 228 14.76 37.91 6.21
N TYR A 229 15.56 37.06 5.57
CA TYR A 229 16.98 37.31 5.33
C TYR A 229 17.24 38.57 4.50
N GLN A 230 16.44 38.79 3.45
CA GLN A 230 16.55 39.98 2.61
C GLN A 230 16.23 41.25 3.41
N ILE A 231 15.14 41.25 4.18
CA ILE A 231 14.77 42.40 5.01
C ILE A 231 15.89 42.75 6.00
N LEU A 232 16.56 41.74 6.57
CA LEU A 232 17.69 41.94 7.49
C LEU A 232 18.95 42.43 6.79
N SER A 233 19.20 41.98 5.56
CA SER A 233 20.42 42.29 4.81
C SER A 233 20.36 43.66 4.09
N ASP A 234 19.18 44.02 3.58
CA ASP A 234 18.97 45.22 2.74
C ASP A 234 18.38 46.40 3.52
N GLY A 235 18.61 46.46 4.83
CA GLY A 235 18.22 47.60 5.68
C GLY A 235 16.71 47.82 5.78
N GLY A 236 15.91 46.74 5.77
CA GLY A 236 14.46 46.78 5.97
C GLY A 236 13.61 46.75 4.70
N ARG A 237 14.21 46.69 3.50
CA ARG A 237 13.48 46.67 2.23
C ARG A 237 13.25 45.24 1.73
N LEU A 238 12.10 45.01 1.11
CA LEU A 238 11.78 43.78 0.37
C LEU A 238 11.75 44.13 -1.11
N ALA A 239 12.61 43.51 -1.92
CA ALA A 239 12.63 43.74 -3.37
C ALA A 239 11.65 42.80 -4.09
N ALA A 240 11.28 43.14 -5.33
CA ALA A 240 10.43 42.28 -6.16
C ALA A 240 11.09 40.93 -6.50
N GLU A 241 12.42 40.89 -6.54
CA GLU A 241 13.19 39.66 -6.65
C GLU A 241 14.07 39.45 -5.40
N ALA A 242 13.92 38.30 -4.75
CA ALA A 242 14.73 37.91 -3.60
C ALA A 242 15.70 36.79 -4.02
N PRO A 243 16.98 37.08 -4.27
CA PRO A 243 17.95 36.02 -4.51
C PRO A 243 18.12 35.19 -3.22
N VAL A 244 17.87 33.88 -3.32
CA VAL A 244 17.99 32.97 -2.18
C VAL A 244 19.44 32.47 -2.06
N PRO A 245 20.15 32.76 -0.96
CA PRO A 245 21.49 32.25 -0.73
C PRO A 245 21.55 30.72 -0.70
N THR A 246 22.64 30.14 -1.23
CA THR A 246 22.81 28.69 -1.29
C THR A 246 22.81 28.04 0.10
N TRP A 247 23.35 28.70 1.13
CA TRP A 247 23.37 28.16 2.49
C TRP A 247 21.95 28.03 3.09
N LEU A 248 21.03 28.94 2.75
CA LEU A 248 19.63 28.86 3.13
C LEU A 248 18.97 27.65 2.48
N VAL A 249 19.23 27.43 1.20
CA VAL A 249 18.75 26.23 0.50
C VAL A 249 19.27 24.96 1.16
N LEU A 250 20.56 24.90 1.51
CA LEU A 250 21.17 23.76 2.20
C LEU A 250 20.54 23.51 3.58
N LEU A 251 20.28 24.58 4.35
CA LEU A 251 19.61 24.47 5.65
C LEU A 251 18.23 23.82 5.51
N GLY A 252 17.42 24.28 4.54
CA GLY A 252 16.10 23.70 4.27
C GLY A 252 16.18 22.24 3.83
N SER A 253 17.12 21.91 2.94
CA SER A 253 17.34 20.54 2.48
C SER A 253 17.77 19.59 3.59
N ILE A 254 18.69 20.00 4.46
CA ILE A 254 19.12 19.22 5.64
C ILE A 254 17.94 19.03 6.61
N GLY A 255 17.15 20.08 6.84
CA GLY A 255 15.98 20.00 7.71
C GLY A 255 14.94 18.98 7.21
N ILE A 256 14.64 18.98 5.91
CA ILE A 256 13.74 17.99 5.29
C ILE A 256 14.30 16.57 5.46
N ALA A 257 15.60 16.37 5.19
CA ALA A 257 16.24 15.06 5.32
C ALA A 257 16.17 14.52 6.76
N ILE A 258 16.48 15.36 7.76
CA ILE A 258 16.39 14.99 9.18
C ILE A 258 14.94 14.65 9.53
N GLY A 259 13.97 15.48 9.15
CA GLY A 259 12.55 15.26 9.46
C GLY A 259 12.02 13.94 8.90
N VAL A 260 12.39 13.58 7.66
CA VAL A 260 12.03 12.29 7.05
C VAL A 260 12.65 11.13 7.82
N MET A 261 13.95 11.20 8.15
CA MET A 261 14.66 10.14 8.87
C MET A 261 14.14 9.92 10.30
N THR A 262 13.71 10.99 10.98
CA THR A 262 13.26 10.87 12.37
C THR A 262 11.78 10.50 12.45
N TRP A 263 10.90 11.22 11.74
CA TRP A 263 9.45 11.21 12.00
C TRP A 263 8.60 10.92 10.76
N GLY A 264 9.18 10.90 9.56
CA GLY A 264 8.44 10.69 8.32
C GLY A 264 7.69 9.35 8.24
N TRP A 265 8.18 8.33 8.94
CA TRP A 265 7.62 6.97 8.88
C TRP A 265 6.14 6.89 9.30
N ARG A 266 5.67 7.74 10.22
CA ARG A 266 4.29 7.71 10.73
C ARG A 266 3.26 8.09 9.68
N VAL A 267 3.56 9.11 8.88
CA VAL A 267 2.68 9.57 7.80
C VAL A 267 2.77 8.59 6.62
N MET A 268 3.96 8.06 6.34
CA MET A 268 4.15 7.04 5.29
C MET A 268 3.32 5.78 5.57
N ASP A 269 3.27 5.32 6.82
CA ASP A 269 2.45 4.17 7.22
C ASP A 269 0.94 4.42 7.00
N THR A 270 0.46 5.62 7.34
CA THR A 270 -0.95 6.00 7.18
C THR A 270 -1.38 6.05 5.72
N ILE A 271 -0.53 6.56 4.81
CA ILE A 271 -0.83 6.61 3.37
C ILE A 271 -0.71 5.22 2.73
N GLY A 272 0.25 4.41 3.17
CA GLY A 272 0.56 3.11 2.56
C GLY A 272 -0.46 2.01 2.80
N HIS A 273 -1.13 2.00 3.97
CA HIS A 273 -2.00 0.90 4.37
C HIS A 273 -3.49 1.25 4.55
N LYS A 274 -3.86 2.54 4.69
CA LYS A 274 -5.25 2.91 5.06
C LYS A 274 -6.19 3.28 3.89
N ILE A 275 -5.67 3.54 2.69
CA ILE A 275 -6.48 4.05 1.56
C ILE A 275 -6.81 2.94 0.55
N THR A 276 -5.81 2.13 0.21
CA THR A 276 -5.87 0.98 -0.71
C THR A 276 -4.65 0.12 -0.45
N ASP A 277 -4.74 -1.18 -0.71
CA ASP A 277 -3.59 -2.09 -0.61
C ASP A 277 -2.58 -1.81 -1.74
N ILE A 278 -1.37 -1.38 -1.36
CA ILE A 278 -0.30 -1.01 -2.30
C ILE A 278 0.64 -2.20 -2.50
N THR A 279 0.48 -2.91 -3.61
CA THR A 279 1.52 -3.83 -4.13
C THR A 279 2.61 -3.04 -4.86
N PRO A 280 3.83 -3.58 -5.06
CA PRO A 280 4.90 -2.87 -5.77
C PRO A 280 4.54 -2.31 -7.16
N THR A 281 3.75 -3.02 -7.96
CA THR A 281 3.24 -2.53 -9.25
C THR A 281 2.31 -1.32 -9.10
N ARG A 282 1.43 -1.36 -8.08
CA ARG A 282 0.55 -0.24 -7.70
C ARG A 282 1.35 0.94 -7.18
N GLY A 283 2.34 0.67 -6.32
CA GLY A 283 3.25 1.66 -5.75
C GLY A 283 4.03 2.40 -6.83
N PHE A 284 4.64 1.66 -7.77
CA PHE A 284 5.32 2.23 -8.93
C PHE A 284 4.44 3.20 -9.72
N ALA A 285 3.20 2.78 -10.03
CA ALA A 285 2.26 3.62 -10.79
C ALA A 285 1.83 4.89 -10.03
N ALA A 286 1.55 4.76 -8.73
CA ALA A 286 1.18 5.88 -7.87
C ALA A 286 2.34 6.88 -7.74
N GLU A 287 3.55 6.39 -7.46
CA GLU A 287 4.75 7.22 -7.31
C GLU A 287 5.11 7.92 -8.63
N PHE A 288 5.06 7.21 -9.77
CA PHE A 288 5.32 7.80 -11.08
C PHE A 288 4.30 8.91 -11.41
N GLY A 289 3.00 8.65 -11.23
CA GLY A 289 1.95 9.63 -11.49
C GLY A 289 2.07 10.86 -10.57
N ALA A 290 2.36 10.64 -9.30
CA ALA A 290 2.53 11.72 -8.33
C ALA A 290 3.77 12.57 -8.63
N ALA A 291 4.95 11.94 -8.79
CA ALA A 291 6.21 12.65 -9.04
C ALA A 291 6.18 13.44 -10.36
N THR A 292 5.62 12.86 -11.42
CA THR A 292 5.45 13.53 -12.71
C THR A 292 4.59 14.77 -12.58
N THR A 293 3.48 14.67 -11.86
CA THR A 293 2.57 15.80 -11.63
C THR A 293 3.24 16.89 -10.81
N ILE A 294 3.89 16.55 -9.69
CA ILE A 294 4.61 17.52 -8.85
C ILE A 294 5.67 18.24 -9.67
N LEU A 295 6.39 17.51 -10.53
CA LEU A 295 7.40 18.11 -11.39
C LEU A 295 6.80 19.07 -12.40
N LEU A 296 5.73 18.68 -13.10
CA LEU A 296 5.08 19.51 -14.12
C LEU A 296 4.60 20.84 -13.54
N PHE A 297 3.94 20.82 -12.38
CA PHE A 297 3.45 22.04 -11.74
C PHE A 297 4.58 22.97 -11.27
N SER A 298 5.74 22.38 -10.96
CA SER A 298 6.93 23.13 -10.56
C SER A 298 7.76 23.71 -11.72
N MET A 299 7.37 23.44 -12.97
CA MET A 299 8.05 23.99 -14.16
C MET A 299 7.76 25.47 -14.35
N PRO A 300 8.64 26.25 -15.03
CA PRO A 300 8.48 27.70 -15.15
C PRO A 300 7.18 28.19 -15.79
N PHE A 301 6.57 27.40 -16.68
CA PHE A 301 5.31 27.76 -17.35
C PHE A 301 4.08 27.70 -16.43
N LEU A 302 4.13 26.94 -15.34
CA LEU A 302 3.10 26.94 -14.29
C LEU A 302 3.60 27.69 -13.06
N ALA A 303 4.79 27.32 -12.57
CA ALA A 303 5.45 27.88 -11.39
C ALA A 303 4.53 27.99 -10.16
N VAL A 304 3.59 27.06 -10.02
CA VAL A 304 2.60 27.09 -8.93
C VAL A 304 3.03 26.10 -7.84
N PRO A 305 3.13 26.53 -6.56
CA PRO A 305 3.36 25.61 -5.47
C PRO A 305 2.17 24.64 -5.34
N VAL A 306 2.47 23.35 -5.25
CA VAL A 306 1.47 22.29 -5.09
C VAL A 306 1.62 21.59 -3.74
N SER A 307 0.58 20.87 -3.33
CA SER A 307 0.68 19.90 -2.25
C SER A 307 1.16 18.56 -2.79
N THR A 308 2.34 18.13 -2.34
CA THR A 308 2.88 16.80 -2.63
C THR A 308 2.02 15.70 -2.01
N THR A 309 1.58 15.89 -0.76
CA THR A 309 0.67 14.97 -0.05
C THR A 309 -0.63 14.74 -0.84
N HIS A 310 -1.28 15.80 -1.32
CA HIS A 310 -2.54 15.64 -2.06
C HIS A 310 -2.32 14.95 -3.40
N THR A 311 -1.22 15.29 -4.07
CA THR A 311 -0.88 14.71 -5.36
C THR A 311 -0.61 13.21 -5.23
N LEU A 312 0.07 12.80 -4.15
CA LEU A 312 0.31 11.40 -3.83
C LEU A 312 -0.97 10.66 -3.45
N VAL A 313 -1.81 11.23 -2.57
CA VAL A 313 -3.12 10.64 -2.21
C VAL A 313 -4.01 10.50 -3.44
N GLY A 314 -4.05 11.50 -4.32
CA GLY A 314 -4.77 11.43 -5.60
C GLY A 314 -4.26 10.32 -6.50
N ALA A 315 -2.93 10.14 -6.59
CA ALA A 315 -2.30 9.06 -7.34
C ALA A 315 -2.65 7.68 -6.77
N VAL A 316 -2.59 7.51 -5.45
CA VAL A 316 -2.96 6.27 -4.75
C VAL A 316 -4.43 5.92 -5.00
N VAL A 317 -5.34 6.89 -4.88
CA VAL A 317 -6.76 6.71 -5.23
C VAL A 317 -6.93 6.34 -6.71
N GLY A 318 -6.19 6.97 -7.61
CA GLY A 318 -6.20 6.67 -9.04
C GLY A 318 -5.82 5.22 -9.34
N VAL A 319 -4.77 4.70 -8.67
CA VAL A 319 -4.38 3.29 -8.81
C VAL A 319 -5.44 2.35 -8.23
N GLY A 320 -6.00 2.66 -7.05
CA GLY A 320 -7.09 1.90 -6.47
C GLY A 320 -8.30 1.81 -7.41
N LEU A 321 -8.68 2.93 -8.02
CA LEU A 321 -9.75 3.00 -9.03
C LEU A 321 -9.47 2.15 -10.28
N ALA A 322 -8.20 2.05 -10.71
CA ALA A 322 -7.80 1.20 -11.83
C ALA A 322 -7.86 -0.31 -11.48
N GLY A 323 -7.73 -0.66 -10.19
CA GLY A 323 -8.06 -1.98 -9.67
C GLY A 323 -9.58 -2.23 -9.52
N GLY A 324 -10.37 -1.16 -9.46
CA GLY A 324 -11.83 -1.16 -9.34
C GLY A 324 -12.31 -0.22 -8.23
N ALA A 325 -13.44 0.46 -8.43
CA ALA A 325 -13.93 1.49 -7.49
C ALA A 325 -14.22 0.98 -6.07
N LYS A 326 -14.40 -0.32 -5.89
CA LYS A 326 -14.61 -0.95 -4.58
C LYS A 326 -13.32 -1.13 -3.76
N ASN A 327 -12.14 -0.98 -4.39
CA ASN A 327 -10.85 -1.11 -3.74
C ASN A 327 -10.38 0.19 -3.07
N VAL A 328 -11.20 1.24 -3.09
CA VAL A 328 -10.89 2.55 -2.50
C VAL A 328 -11.86 2.84 -1.37
N ASP A 329 -11.34 3.12 -0.17
CA ASP A 329 -12.16 3.61 0.93
C ASP A 329 -12.43 5.14 0.77
N PHE A 330 -13.57 5.46 0.17
CA PHE A 330 -14.00 6.85 -0.02
C PHE A 330 -14.31 7.59 1.30
N ARG A 331 -14.60 6.87 2.40
CA ARG A 331 -14.85 7.47 3.71
C ARG A 331 -13.54 7.98 4.30
N VAL A 332 -12.47 7.19 4.23
CA VAL A 332 -11.12 7.60 4.61
C VAL A 332 -10.64 8.74 3.73
N PHE A 333 -10.82 8.65 2.41
CA PHE A 333 -10.49 9.74 1.49
C PHE A 333 -11.20 11.05 1.83
N GLY A 334 -12.51 11.01 2.11
CA GLY A 334 -13.29 12.19 2.50
C GLY A 334 -12.78 12.85 3.81
N LYS A 335 -12.36 12.05 4.80
CA LYS A 335 -11.75 12.54 6.04
C LYS A 335 -10.40 13.22 5.78
N ILE A 336 -9.58 12.66 4.91
CA ILE A 336 -8.31 13.24 4.49
C ILE A 336 -8.56 14.61 3.84
N VAL A 337 -9.52 14.70 2.92
CA VAL A 337 -9.92 15.99 2.30
C VAL A 337 -10.38 17.01 3.35
N ALA A 338 -11.14 16.58 4.37
CA ALA A 338 -11.54 17.47 5.46
C ALA A 338 -10.33 18.01 6.25
N SER A 339 -9.33 17.17 6.52
CA SER A 339 -8.08 17.59 7.19
C SER A 339 -7.31 18.65 6.39
N TRP A 340 -7.35 18.56 5.06
CA TRP A 340 -6.71 19.52 4.16
C TRP A 340 -7.36 20.89 4.21
N VAL A 341 -8.70 20.91 4.24
CA VAL A 341 -9.48 22.14 4.38
C VAL A 341 -9.27 22.76 5.77
N ALA A 342 -9.22 21.95 6.83
CA ALA A 342 -9.00 22.40 8.20
C ALA A 342 -7.58 22.97 8.43
N SER A 343 -6.58 22.50 7.68
CA SER A 343 -5.19 22.94 7.85
C SER A 343 -4.97 24.43 7.55
N LEU A 344 -5.70 24.99 6.58
CA LEU A 344 -5.62 26.40 6.20
C LEU A 344 -6.03 27.36 7.33
N PRO A 345 -7.26 27.26 7.89
CA PRO A 345 -7.66 28.11 8.99
C PRO A 345 -6.88 27.81 10.27
N ALA A 346 -6.46 26.57 10.52
CA ALA A 346 -5.64 26.24 11.69
C ALA A 346 -4.29 26.97 11.66
N ALA A 347 -3.55 26.88 10.56
CA ALA A 347 -2.27 27.57 10.41
C ALA A 347 -2.42 29.10 10.29
N GLY A 348 -3.45 29.57 9.58
CA GLY A 348 -3.74 31.00 9.45
C GLY A 348 -4.16 31.65 10.77
N PHE A 349 -5.00 31.00 11.56
CA PHE A 349 -5.34 31.49 12.90
C PHE A 349 -4.14 31.47 13.83
N GLY A 350 -3.37 30.37 13.82
CA GLY A 350 -2.14 30.27 14.62
C GLY A 350 -1.14 31.39 14.29
N SER A 351 -0.98 31.73 13.01
CA SER A 351 -0.06 32.79 12.60
C SER A 351 -0.54 34.18 13.03
N VAL A 352 -1.85 34.44 12.96
CA VAL A 352 -2.48 35.67 13.49
C VAL A 352 -2.24 35.79 14.98
N VAL A 353 -2.50 34.73 15.76
CA VAL A 353 -2.30 34.74 17.22
C VAL A 353 -0.85 35.04 17.57
N ILE A 354 0.11 34.34 16.94
CA ILE A 354 1.55 34.56 17.19
C ILE A 354 1.96 35.97 16.79
N TYR A 355 1.50 36.47 15.64
CA TYR A 355 1.84 37.79 15.16
C TYR A 355 1.30 38.90 16.08
N VAL A 356 0.01 38.84 16.43
CA VAL A 356 -0.63 39.81 17.33
C VAL A 356 -0.01 39.76 18.73
N ALA A 357 0.22 38.57 19.28
CA ALA A 357 0.86 38.40 20.58
C ALA A 357 2.30 38.93 20.60
N SER A 358 3.03 38.84 19.48
CA SER A 358 4.37 39.41 19.38
C SER A 358 4.37 40.94 19.44
N GLY A 359 3.28 41.60 19.07
CA GLY A 359 3.20 43.07 19.03
C GLY A 359 4.26 43.73 18.13
N SER A 360 4.85 42.99 17.19
CA SER A 360 6.04 43.40 16.42
C SER A 360 7.27 43.76 17.28
N ASP A 361 7.35 43.24 18.51
CA ASP A 361 8.46 43.40 19.42
C ASP A 361 9.39 42.16 19.35
N PRO A 362 10.71 42.34 19.09
CA PRO A 362 11.67 41.24 19.09
C PRO A 362 11.70 40.43 20.38
N ILE A 363 11.53 41.07 21.54
CA ILE A 363 11.60 40.43 22.86
C ILE A 363 10.40 39.50 23.04
N ASN A 364 9.19 39.96 22.70
CA ASN A 364 8.00 39.14 22.77
C ASN A 364 8.10 37.93 21.84
N LEU A 365 8.64 38.11 20.63
CA LEU A 365 8.87 37.00 19.71
C LEU A 365 9.87 35.99 20.25
N LEU A 366 10.97 36.46 20.89
CA LEU A 366 11.98 35.60 21.52
C LEU A 366 11.40 34.77 22.67
N VAL A 367 10.34 35.26 23.34
CA VAL A 367 9.60 34.52 24.37
C VAL A 367 8.55 33.56 23.77
N ILE A 368 7.80 33.99 22.75
CA ILE A 368 6.71 33.20 22.15
C ILE A 368 7.25 31.97 21.40
N ILE A 369 8.41 32.06 20.77
CA ILE A 369 9.00 30.95 20.01
C ILE A 369 9.29 29.73 20.93
N PRO A 370 10.03 29.86 22.06
CA PRO A 370 10.20 28.79 23.03
C PRO A 370 8.88 28.26 23.59
N ILE A 371 7.91 29.13 23.89
CA ILE A 371 6.58 28.71 24.38
C ILE A 371 5.87 27.84 23.34
N SER A 372 5.96 28.20 22.06
CA SER A 372 5.39 27.43 20.96
C SER A 372 6.03 26.04 20.85
N PHE A 373 7.36 25.96 21.01
CA PHE A 373 8.07 24.68 21.08
C PHE A 373 7.74 23.86 22.33
N LEU A 374 7.56 24.51 23.49
CA LEU A 374 7.12 23.84 24.72
C LEU A 374 5.70 23.31 24.59
N MET A 375 4.80 24.03 23.92
CA MET A 375 3.45 23.55 23.60
C MET A 375 3.53 22.31 22.71
N VAL A 376 4.35 22.32 21.66
CA VAL A 376 4.60 21.13 20.83
C VAL A 376 5.14 20.00 21.71
N GLY A 377 6.16 20.25 22.52
CA GLY A 377 6.72 19.27 23.45
C GLY A 377 5.70 18.70 24.45
N TYR A 378 4.79 19.54 24.94
CA TYR A 378 3.69 19.16 25.81
C TYR A 378 2.70 18.25 25.07
N VAL A 379 2.27 18.61 23.86
CA VAL A 379 1.40 17.76 23.03
C VAL A 379 2.09 16.42 22.77
N MET A 380 3.38 16.42 22.44
CA MET A 380 4.17 15.20 22.24
C MET A 380 4.24 14.34 23.51
N TRP A 381 4.38 14.96 24.69
CA TRP A 381 4.46 14.27 25.96
C TRP A 381 3.11 13.70 26.41
N VAL A 382 2.05 14.49 26.33
CA VAL A 382 0.68 14.04 26.69
C VAL A 382 0.20 12.92 25.77
N THR A 383 0.59 12.96 24.50
CA THR A 383 0.25 11.90 23.57
C THR A 383 1.22 10.73 23.66
N ARG A 384 2.31 10.75 24.44
CA ARG A 384 3.38 9.72 24.40
C ARG A 384 2.89 8.28 24.56
N ASP A 385 1.92 8.06 25.44
CA ASP A 385 1.45 6.72 25.82
C ASP A 385 0.19 6.27 25.06
N ASN A 386 -0.44 7.17 24.28
CA ASN A 386 -1.54 6.85 23.37
C ASN A 386 -1.12 7.11 21.92
N GLU A 387 -1.11 6.08 21.08
CA GLU A 387 -1.02 6.26 19.63
C GLU A 387 -2.35 6.82 19.09
N ILE A 388 -2.61 8.09 19.39
CA ILE A 388 -3.78 8.79 18.85
C ILE A 388 -3.47 9.13 17.39
N PHE A 389 -3.84 8.25 16.48
CA PHE A 389 -4.13 8.67 15.13
C PHE A 389 -5.50 9.34 15.20
N VAL A 390 -5.60 10.64 14.91
CA VAL A 390 -6.91 11.32 14.97
C VAL A 390 -7.87 10.74 13.93
N GLU A 391 -7.37 10.08 12.88
CA GLU A 391 -8.26 9.31 12.01
C GLU A 391 -8.84 8.07 12.67
N ASP A 392 -8.12 7.43 13.60
CA ASP A 392 -8.58 6.27 14.36
C ASP A 392 -9.59 6.73 15.42
N ALA A 393 -9.37 7.84 16.13
CA ALA A 393 -10.38 8.42 17.03
C ALA A 393 -11.64 8.94 16.28
N LEU A 394 -11.47 9.47 15.07
CA LEU A 394 -12.57 9.81 14.15
C LEU A 394 -13.14 8.58 13.43
N ALA A 395 -12.43 7.45 13.43
CA ALA A 395 -12.92 6.15 12.98
C ALA A 395 -13.65 5.43 14.11
N ASP A 396 -13.28 5.58 15.37
CA ASP A 396 -13.94 5.03 16.55
C ASP A 396 -15.24 5.79 16.86
N ALA A 397 -15.34 7.07 16.48
CA ALA A 397 -16.63 7.76 16.34
C ALA A 397 -17.54 7.14 15.26
N GLY A 398 -17.06 6.12 14.53
CA GLY A 398 -17.81 5.32 13.58
C GLY A 398 -17.16 3.96 13.30
N GLY A 399 -16.91 3.18 14.36
CA GLY A 399 -16.53 1.76 14.35
C GLY A 399 -15.01 1.45 14.38
N ASP A 400 -14.58 0.82 15.47
CA ASP A 400 -13.20 0.39 15.87
C ASP A 400 -12.51 -0.63 14.95
N ALA A 401 -11.58 -0.20 14.08
CA ALA A 401 -10.80 -1.12 13.22
C ALA A 401 -9.34 -1.09 13.67
N GLU A 402 -8.91 -2.16 14.31
CA GLU A 402 -7.50 -2.41 14.65
C GLU A 402 -6.65 -2.49 13.36
N LYS A 403 -5.48 -1.83 13.38
CA LYS A 403 -4.49 -1.82 12.29
C LYS A 403 -3.53 -2.99 12.39
N GLY A 404 -3.03 -3.44 11.23
CA GLY A 404 -2.10 -4.56 11.10
C GLY A 404 -2.77 -5.93 11.16
N ALA A 405 -4.10 -5.95 11.10
CA ALA A 405 -4.89 -7.16 11.16
C ALA A 405 -4.89 -7.84 9.78
N PRO A 406 -4.67 -9.18 9.70
CA PRO A 406 -4.71 -9.91 8.44
C PRO A 406 -6.02 -9.67 7.69
N THR A 407 -5.97 -9.64 6.37
CA THR A 407 -7.14 -9.46 5.50
C THR A 407 -8.16 -10.59 5.73
N TYR A 408 -9.42 -10.39 5.34
CA TYR A 408 -10.46 -11.42 5.51
C TYR A 408 -10.08 -12.75 4.84
N PHE A 409 -9.46 -12.69 3.66
CA PHE A 409 -9.01 -13.88 2.93
C PHE A 409 -7.68 -14.42 3.47
N GLU A 410 -6.81 -13.60 4.07
CA GLU A 410 -5.67 -14.10 4.84
C GLU A 410 -6.14 -14.87 6.08
N LEU A 411 -7.08 -14.35 6.86
CA LEU A 411 -7.66 -15.08 8.00
C LEU A 411 -8.41 -16.33 7.58
N PHE A 412 -9.09 -16.29 6.44
CA PHE A 412 -9.76 -17.45 5.87
C PHE A 412 -8.74 -18.53 5.45
N HIS A 413 -7.59 -18.13 4.91
CA HIS A 413 -6.47 -19.02 4.60
C HIS A 413 -5.78 -19.54 5.87
N THR A 414 -5.53 -18.72 6.89
CA THR A 414 -5.03 -19.17 8.20
C THR A 414 -5.97 -20.18 8.86
N HIS A 415 -7.28 -20.01 8.68
CA HIS A 415 -8.24 -21.01 9.11
C HIS A 415 -8.10 -22.33 8.30
N ALA A 416 -7.70 -22.28 7.03
CA ALA A 416 -7.51 -23.46 6.19
C ALA A 416 -6.24 -24.22 6.61
N GLU A 417 -5.15 -23.52 6.91
CA GLU A 417 -3.92 -24.09 7.49
C GLU A 417 -4.22 -24.84 8.80
N ALA A 418 -5.00 -24.24 9.70
CA ALA A 418 -5.41 -24.89 10.95
C ALA A 418 -6.32 -26.12 10.72
N VAL A 419 -7.19 -26.06 9.72
CA VAL A 419 -8.02 -27.21 9.30
C VAL A 419 -7.14 -28.35 8.75
N GLU A 420 -6.16 -28.05 7.90
CA GLU A 420 -5.22 -29.05 7.37
C GLU A 420 -4.39 -29.68 8.51
N GLU A 421 -3.90 -28.88 9.46
CA GLU A 421 -3.20 -29.36 10.65
C GLU A 421 -4.06 -30.35 11.46
N THR A 422 -5.36 -30.06 11.60
CA THR A 422 -6.33 -30.95 12.25
C THR A 422 -6.44 -32.30 11.51
N VAL A 423 -6.52 -32.29 10.18
CA VAL A 423 -6.57 -33.51 9.35
C VAL A 423 -5.24 -34.30 9.44
N ASN A 424 -4.10 -33.62 9.51
CA ASN A 424 -2.80 -34.26 9.66
C ASN A 424 -2.66 -34.97 11.02
N HIS A 425 -3.11 -34.35 12.11
CA HIS A 425 -3.17 -35.04 13.41
C HIS A 425 -4.16 -36.21 13.43
N MET A 426 -5.30 -36.08 12.74
CA MET A 426 -6.23 -37.21 12.54
C MET A 426 -5.54 -38.37 11.81
N LEU A 427 -4.77 -38.09 10.75
CA LEU A 427 -3.99 -39.11 10.03
C LEU A 427 -2.99 -39.81 10.97
N ASP A 428 -2.30 -39.07 11.84
CA ASP A 428 -1.40 -39.65 12.83
C ASP A 428 -2.14 -40.55 13.83
N ALA A 429 -3.34 -40.16 14.27
CA ALA A 429 -4.17 -40.97 15.14
C ALA A 429 -4.58 -42.29 14.46
N VAL A 430 -5.01 -42.24 13.19
CA VAL A 430 -5.35 -43.44 12.41
C VAL A 430 -4.12 -44.33 12.23
N ASN A 431 -2.97 -43.75 11.88
CA ASN A 431 -1.71 -44.49 11.71
C ASN A 431 -1.29 -45.22 12.99
N ASN A 432 -1.38 -44.54 14.14
CA ASN A 432 -1.06 -45.14 15.44
C ASN A 432 -2.02 -46.28 15.78
N ALA A 433 -3.34 -46.08 15.59
CA ALA A 433 -4.34 -47.11 15.83
C ALA A 433 -4.16 -48.34 14.93
N VAL A 434 -3.84 -48.12 13.66
CA VAL A 434 -3.56 -49.19 12.67
C VAL A 434 -2.29 -49.96 13.04
N ASP A 435 -1.22 -49.27 13.43
CA ASP A 435 0.05 -49.86 13.83
C ASP A 435 -0.03 -50.59 15.20
N GLY A 436 -1.18 -50.53 15.89
CA GLY A 436 -1.37 -51.11 17.23
C GLY A 436 -0.69 -50.33 18.35
N LYS A 437 -0.33 -49.06 18.11
CA LYS A 437 0.15 -48.11 19.11
C LYS A 437 -1.04 -47.41 19.79
N ASP A 438 -0.78 -46.77 20.93
CA ASP A 438 -1.77 -45.94 21.60
C ASP A 438 -1.99 -44.64 20.80
N PRO A 439 -3.20 -44.37 20.26
CA PRO A 439 -3.47 -43.15 19.49
C PRO A 439 -3.83 -41.94 20.38
N SER A 440 -3.92 -42.10 21.70
CA SER A 440 -4.49 -41.08 22.61
C SER A 440 -3.83 -39.70 22.47
N GLU A 441 -2.50 -39.63 22.35
CA GLU A 441 -1.77 -38.36 22.18
C GLU A 441 -2.10 -37.66 20.85
N ALA A 442 -2.22 -38.43 19.76
CA ALA A 442 -2.60 -37.89 18.47
C ALA A 442 -4.07 -37.45 18.43
N ILE A 443 -4.96 -38.17 19.13
CA ILE A 443 -6.37 -37.77 19.29
C ILE A 443 -6.47 -36.45 20.05
N GLU A 444 -5.72 -36.29 21.14
CA GLU A 444 -5.68 -35.02 21.89
C GLU A 444 -5.11 -33.87 21.03
N ALA A 445 -4.09 -34.14 20.22
CA ALA A 445 -3.56 -33.16 19.27
C ALA A 445 -4.60 -32.75 18.21
N THR A 446 -5.39 -33.68 17.67
CA THR A 446 -6.50 -33.36 16.74
C THR A 446 -7.53 -32.45 17.40
N ILE A 447 -7.93 -32.73 18.64
CA ILE A 447 -8.91 -31.90 19.38
C ILE A 447 -8.36 -30.49 19.65
N LEU A 448 -7.08 -30.37 19.99
CA LEU A 448 -6.44 -29.07 20.21
C LEU A 448 -6.31 -28.26 18.91
N ALA A 449 -6.01 -28.91 17.78
CA ALA A 449 -5.94 -28.27 16.47
C ALA A 449 -7.32 -27.81 15.98
N GLU A 450 -8.37 -28.63 16.18
CA GLU A 450 -9.75 -28.23 15.89
C GLU A 450 -10.12 -27.00 16.71
N LEU A 451 -9.84 -27.00 18.02
CA LEU A 451 -10.11 -25.85 18.89
C LEU A 451 -9.39 -24.58 18.42
N ASN A 452 -8.17 -24.72 17.89
CA ASN A 452 -7.43 -23.61 17.28
C ASN A 452 -8.14 -23.09 16.02
N ALA A 453 -8.54 -23.98 15.11
CA ALA A 453 -9.34 -23.61 13.94
C ALA A 453 -10.64 -22.89 14.34
N ASP A 454 -11.32 -23.40 15.37
CA ASP A 454 -12.55 -22.86 15.94
C ASP A 454 -12.36 -21.42 16.45
N ASN A 455 -11.23 -21.15 17.11
CA ASN A 455 -10.88 -19.81 17.55
C ASN A 455 -10.65 -18.85 16.38
N VAL A 456 -9.93 -19.29 15.32
CA VAL A 456 -9.71 -18.48 14.12
C VAL A 456 -11.04 -18.20 13.39
N LYS A 457 -11.91 -19.20 13.26
CA LYS A 457 -13.27 -19.05 12.72
C LYS A 457 -14.08 -18.02 13.50
N ASN A 458 -14.04 -18.08 14.83
CA ASN A 458 -14.78 -17.17 15.69
C ASN A 458 -14.26 -15.73 15.56
N ASP A 459 -12.95 -15.53 15.45
CA ASP A 459 -12.36 -14.21 15.18
C ASP A 459 -12.80 -13.68 13.81
N LEU A 460 -12.75 -14.53 12.78
CA LEU A 460 -13.19 -14.18 11.43
C LEU A 460 -14.68 -13.81 11.40
N ARG A 461 -15.56 -14.58 12.08
CA ARG A 461 -17.00 -14.25 12.18
C ARG A 461 -17.24 -12.91 12.87
N ARG A 462 -16.52 -12.61 13.95
CA ARG A 462 -16.63 -11.32 14.65
C ARG A 462 -16.24 -10.16 13.74
N ARG A 463 -15.15 -10.32 12.97
CA ARG A 463 -14.69 -9.32 12.01
C ARG A 463 -15.73 -9.06 10.91
N VAL A 464 -16.28 -10.11 10.30
CA VAL A 464 -17.33 -9.99 9.27
C VAL A 464 -18.60 -9.35 9.86
N GLY A 465 -18.99 -9.72 11.08
CA GLY A 465 -20.19 -9.23 11.77
C GLY A 465 -20.10 -7.78 12.28
N SER A 466 -18.88 -7.22 12.42
CA SER A 466 -18.65 -5.87 12.96
C SER A 466 -19.08 -4.72 12.03
N GLY A 467 -19.68 -5.00 10.88
CA GLY A 467 -20.14 -4.00 9.90
C GLY A 467 -19.04 -3.46 8.97
N LYS A 468 -17.90 -4.16 8.90
CA LYS A 468 -16.69 -3.78 8.12
C LYS A 468 -16.45 -4.63 6.89
N TRP A 469 -17.51 -5.27 6.43
CA TRP A 469 -17.48 -6.11 5.25
C TRP A 469 -17.45 -5.24 3.98
N ASN A 470 -16.25 -5.05 3.42
CA ASN A 470 -16.01 -4.23 2.21
C ASN A 470 -15.64 -5.08 0.98
N LEU A 471 -15.97 -6.37 0.97
CA LEU A 471 -15.65 -7.28 -0.14
C LEU A 471 -16.75 -7.30 -1.22
N LEU A 472 -16.36 -7.71 -2.42
CA LEU A 472 -17.23 -7.87 -3.60
C LEU A 472 -18.35 -8.92 -3.41
N MET A 473 -18.15 -9.85 -2.47
CA MET A 473 -19.05 -10.94 -2.11
C MET A 473 -20.04 -10.50 -1.03
N ARG A 474 -21.22 -11.13 -0.89
CA ARG A 474 -22.10 -10.87 0.27
C ARG A 474 -21.55 -11.55 1.51
N SER A 475 -21.70 -10.94 2.68
CA SER A 475 -21.29 -11.55 3.96
C SER A 475 -21.94 -12.93 4.17
N ASP A 476 -23.19 -13.10 3.76
CA ASP A 476 -23.91 -14.38 3.79
C ASP A 476 -23.16 -15.49 3.03
N ASP A 477 -22.68 -15.18 1.81
CA ASP A 477 -21.96 -16.14 0.96
C ASP A 477 -20.61 -16.52 1.60
N PHE A 478 -19.93 -15.55 2.23
CA PHE A 478 -18.68 -15.81 2.94
C PHE A 478 -18.88 -16.65 4.21
N TYR A 479 -19.95 -16.40 4.97
CA TYR A 479 -20.31 -17.27 6.10
C TYR A 479 -20.56 -18.71 5.64
N HIS A 480 -21.15 -18.89 4.46
CA HIS A 480 -21.34 -20.22 3.89
C HIS A 480 -20.01 -20.88 3.49
N MET A 481 -19.05 -20.14 2.95
CA MET A 481 -17.70 -20.66 2.68
C MET A 481 -16.98 -21.05 3.96
N LEU A 482 -16.99 -20.18 4.97
CA LEU A 482 -16.37 -20.43 6.27
C LEU A 482 -16.98 -21.65 6.96
N ALA A 483 -18.31 -21.77 6.94
CA ALA A 483 -18.99 -22.94 7.50
C ALA A 483 -18.72 -24.24 6.72
N ARG A 484 -18.34 -24.18 5.44
CA ARG A 484 -17.94 -25.38 4.67
C ARG A 484 -16.55 -25.84 5.06
N GLN A 485 -15.61 -24.89 5.18
CA GLN A 485 -14.23 -25.15 5.58
C GLN A 485 -14.15 -25.71 7.01
N ASP A 486 -14.94 -25.14 7.92
CA ASP A 486 -15.07 -25.56 9.32
C ASP A 486 -15.47 -27.04 9.47
N ARG A 487 -16.41 -27.51 8.63
CA ARG A 487 -16.87 -28.90 8.65
C ARG A 487 -15.77 -29.93 8.39
N ILE A 488 -14.70 -29.55 7.69
CA ILE A 488 -13.57 -30.44 7.42
C ILE A 488 -12.87 -30.77 8.75
N ALA A 489 -12.59 -29.76 9.58
CA ALA A 489 -12.00 -29.95 10.91
C ALA A 489 -12.95 -30.71 11.85
N ASP A 490 -14.25 -30.36 11.86
CA ASP A 490 -15.27 -31.07 12.65
C ASP A 490 -15.26 -32.58 12.34
N TYR A 491 -15.25 -32.94 11.05
CA TYR A 491 -15.24 -34.35 10.64
C TYR A 491 -13.92 -35.04 10.96
N ALA A 492 -12.79 -34.35 10.83
CA ALA A 492 -11.48 -34.90 11.21
C ALA A 492 -11.40 -35.20 12.71
N GLN A 493 -11.91 -34.31 13.57
CA GLN A 493 -12.04 -34.59 15.00
C GLN A 493 -12.95 -35.81 15.27
N ASN A 494 -14.10 -35.90 14.58
CA ASN A 494 -15.01 -37.03 14.73
C ASN A 494 -14.34 -38.38 14.38
N VAL A 495 -13.46 -38.42 13.36
CA VAL A 495 -12.67 -39.61 13.03
C VAL A 495 -11.74 -39.96 14.21
N ALA A 496 -10.98 -39.00 14.72
CA ALA A 496 -10.05 -39.21 15.82
C ALA A 496 -10.75 -39.69 17.09
N GLU A 497 -11.87 -39.07 17.48
CA GLU A 497 -12.66 -39.49 18.64
C GLU A 497 -13.20 -40.92 18.50
N GLN A 498 -13.63 -41.31 17.29
CA GLN A 498 -14.12 -42.66 17.07
C GLN A 498 -13.06 -43.73 17.36
N LEU A 499 -11.78 -43.47 17.07
CA LEU A 499 -10.69 -44.40 17.38
C LEU A 499 -10.58 -44.70 18.88
N SER A 500 -11.07 -43.82 19.75
CA SER A 500 -11.08 -44.03 21.22
C SER A 500 -12.21 -44.96 21.68
N PHE A 501 -13.25 -45.18 20.87
CA PHE A 501 -14.44 -45.90 21.31
C PHE A 501 -14.21 -47.41 21.38
N ARG A 502 -13.41 -47.94 20.46
CA ARG A 502 -13.11 -49.37 20.37
C ARG A 502 -11.82 -49.60 19.58
N PRO A 503 -11.06 -50.67 19.88
CA PRO A 503 -10.00 -51.13 18.98
C PRO A 503 -10.52 -51.43 17.57
N LEU A 504 -9.68 -51.13 16.58
CA LEU A 504 -9.93 -51.43 15.17
C LEU A 504 -9.97 -52.95 14.91
N TYR A 505 -10.67 -53.36 13.84
CA TYR A 505 -10.71 -54.75 13.38
C TYR A 505 -9.30 -55.32 13.16
N ASP A 506 -9.00 -56.45 13.80
CA ASP A 506 -7.67 -57.04 13.78
C ASP A 506 -7.44 -57.90 12.53
N ASN A 507 -7.34 -57.22 11.38
CA ASN A 507 -6.99 -57.81 10.11
C ASN A 507 -5.95 -56.93 9.39
N ALA A 508 -4.81 -57.53 9.01
CA ALA A 508 -3.68 -56.80 8.44
C ALA A 508 -4.01 -56.10 7.11
N GLU A 509 -4.83 -56.71 6.26
CA GLU A 509 -5.23 -56.15 4.98
C GLU A 509 -6.26 -55.03 5.17
N ALA A 510 -7.25 -55.21 6.05
CA ALA A 510 -8.22 -54.17 6.40
C ALA A 510 -7.54 -52.91 7.00
N LYS A 511 -6.56 -53.13 7.89
CA LYS A 511 -5.71 -52.10 8.48
C LYS A 511 -4.89 -51.34 7.43
N THR A 512 -4.36 -52.05 6.43
CA THR A 512 -3.61 -51.43 5.31
C THR A 512 -4.52 -50.56 4.46
N LEU A 513 -5.71 -51.06 4.10
CA LEU A 513 -6.69 -50.31 3.31
C LEU A 513 -7.21 -49.06 4.03
N LEU A 514 -7.43 -49.15 5.35
CA LEU A 514 -7.78 -47.98 6.17
C LEU A 514 -6.68 -46.91 6.15
N LYS A 515 -5.41 -47.33 6.22
CA LYS A 515 -4.25 -46.43 6.16
C LYS A 515 -4.14 -45.74 4.80
N GLU A 516 -4.35 -46.48 3.71
CA GLU A 516 -4.39 -45.93 2.34
C GLU A 516 -5.49 -44.88 2.19
N MET A 517 -6.69 -45.14 2.72
CA MET A 517 -7.79 -44.18 2.70
C MET A 517 -7.46 -42.91 3.50
N ALA A 518 -6.93 -43.05 4.72
CA ALA A 518 -6.56 -41.90 5.54
C ALA A 518 -5.51 -41.00 4.86
N GLN A 519 -4.56 -41.60 4.14
CA GLN A 519 -3.57 -40.86 3.35
C GLN A 519 -4.20 -40.13 2.16
N ALA A 520 -5.15 -40.76 1.47
CA ALA A 520 -5.89 -40.11 0.38
C ALA A 520 -6.68 -38.89 0.89
N VAL A 521 -7.38 -39.03 2.02
CA VAL A 521 -8.13 -37.93 2.66
C VAL A 521 -7.22 -36.77 3.05
N ALA A 522 -6.06 -37.04 3.66
CA ALA A 522 -5.11 -36.00 4.02
C ALA A 522 -4.56 -35.25 2.79
N LYS A 523 -4.30 -35.96 1.69
CA LYS A 523 -3.90 -35.35 0.42
C LYS A 523 -4.99 -34.44 -0.16
N THR A 524 -6.27 -34.85 -0.08
CA THR A 524 -7.41 -34.03 -0.49
C THR A 524 -7.51 -32.75 0.34
N ALA A 525 -7.30 -32.82 1.65
CA ALA A 525 -7.29 -31.65 2.53
C ALA A 525 -6.13 -30.68 2.23
N ALA A 526 -4.93 -31.20 1.99
CA ALA A 526 -3.78 -30.37 1.57
C ALA A 526 -4.05 -29.66 0.23
N THR A 527 -4.63 -30.37 -0.75
CA THR A 527 -4.97 -29.78 -2.06
C THR A 527 -6.07 -28.71 -1.93
N TYR A 528 -6.98 -28.89 -0.96
CA TYR A 528 -7.98 -27.89 -0.62
C TYR A 528 -7.37 -26.64 0.03
N GLU A 529 -6.38 -26.79 0.91
CA GLU A 529 -5.63 -25.67 1.49
C GLU A 529 -4.93 -24.86 0.39
N ASP A 530 -4.23 -25.53 -0.55
CA ASP A 530 -3.63 -24.89 -1.74
C ASP A 530 -4.67 -24.11 -2.56
N THR A 531 -5.90 -24.64 -2.64
CA THR A 531 -7.02 -23.99 -3.33
C THR A 531 -7.47 -22.70 -2.62
N VAL A 532 -7.49 -22.72 -1.28
CA VAL A 532 -7.80 -21.54 -0.46
C VAL A 532 -6.68 -20.50 -0.56
N GLU A 533 -5.42 -20.93 -0.64
CA GLU A 533 -4.28 -20.05 -0.91
C GLU A 533 -4.44 -19.34 -2.26
N ALA A 534 -4.77 -20.08 -3.32
CA ALA A 534 -5.01 -19.51 -4.65
C ALA A 534 -6.21 -18.53 -4.65
N LEU A 535 -7.23 -18.78 -3.82
CA LEU A 535 -8.35 -17.86 -3.64
C LEU A 535 -7.90 -16.55 -2.96
N ARG A 536 -7.07 -16.61 -1.91
CA ARG A 536 -6.47 -15.44 -1.26
C ARG A 536 -5.71 -14.62 -2.30
N ASP A 537 -4.85 -15.25 -3.09
CA ASP A 537 -4.05 -14.59 -4.11
C ASP A 537 -4.89 -13.97 -5.24
N LEU A 538 -5.97 -14.65 -5.64
CA LEU A 538 -6.93 -14.12 -6.61
C LEU A 538 -7.56 -12.82 -6.13
N THR A 539 -7.90 -12.74 -4.84
CA THR A 539 -8.53 -11.55 -4.25
C THR A 539 -7.55 -10.37 -4.17
N LEU A 540 -6.28 -10.62 -3.87
CA LEU A 540 -5.21 -9.60 -3.83
C LEU A 540 -4.86 -9.08 -5.23
N SER A 541 -4.87 -9.97 -6.23
CA SER A 541 -4.58 -9.62 -7.64
C SER A 541 -5.70 -8.84 -8.33
N GLY A 542 -6.90 -8.79 -7.75
CA GLY A 542 -8.07 -8.11 -8.32
C GLY A 542 -8.79 -8.93 -9.39
N TYR A 543 -8.92 -10.24 -9.17
CA TYR A 543 -9.66 -11.17 -10.02
C TYR A 543 -9.10 -11.30 -11.46
N THR A 544 -7.78 -11.48 -11.59
CA THR A 544 -7.14 -11.71 -12.88
C THR A 544 -7.58 -13.02 -13.54
N ARG A 545 -7.55 -13.09 -14.88
CA ARG A 545 -7.94 -14.32 -15.61
C ARG A 545 -7.05 -15.51 -15.26
N SER A 546 -5.72 -15.32 -15.22
CA SER A 546 -4.78 -16.38 -14.85
C SER A 546 -4.99 -16.85 -13.41
N GLY A 547 -5.30 -15.96 -12.47
CA GLY A 547 -5.65 -16.34 -11.11
C GLY A 547 -6.95 -17.18 -11.05
N ARG A 548 -7.96 -16.85 -11.88
CA ARG A 548 -9.19 -17.65 -11.98
C ARG A 548 -8.93 -19.03 -12.59
N GLU A 549 -8.07 -19.10 -13.62
CA GLU A 549 -7.65 -20.36 -14.23
C GLU A 549 -6.90 -21.23 -13.21
N LYS A 550 -5.92 -20.68 -12.46
CA LYS A 550 -5.22 -21.40 -11.39
C LYS A 550 -6.18 -21.90 -10.29
N LEU A 551 -7.12 -21.04 -9.86
CA LEU A 551 -8.14 -21.43 -8.88
C LEU A 551 -9.04 -22.55 -9.42
N GLY A 552 -9.46 -22.48 -10.69
CA GLY A 552 -10.24 -23.53 -11.35
C GLY A 552 -9.49 -24.86 -11.44
N ASP A 553 -8.22 -24.83 -11.87
CA ASP A 553 -7.37 -26.02 -11.98
C ASP A 553 -7.14 -26.71 -10.62
N LEU A 554 -7.08 -25.94 -9.53
CA LEU A 554 -6.96 -26.48 -8.18
C LEU A 554 -8.27 -27.08 -7.66
N ILE A 555 -9.42 -26.46 -7.96
CA ILE A 555 -10.73 -27.06 -7.66
C ILE A 555 -10.89 -28.40 -8.38
N ASP A 556 -10.48 -28.49 -9.64
CA ASP A 556 -10.48 -29.75 -10.40
C ASP A 556 -9.55 -30.80 -9.77
N GLN A 557 -8.41 -30.40 -9.21
CA GLN A 557 -7.51 -31.29 -8.49
C GLN A 557 -8.10 -31.79 -7.17
N VAL A 558 -8.83 -30.95 -6.42
CA VAL A 558 -9.56 -31.40 -5.22
C VAL A 558 -10.60 -32.45 -5.59
N ASN A 559 -11.37 -32.22 -6.66
CA ASN A 559 -12.37 -33.18 -7.15
C ASN A 559 -11.72 -34.53 -7.57
N LEU A 560 -10.54 -34.49 -8.19
CA LEU A 560 -9.80 -35.71 -8.53
C LEU A 560 -9.26 -36.44 -7.29
N ALA A 561 -8.76 -35.70 -6.29
CA ALA A 561 -8.26 -36.27 -5.05
C ALA A 561 -9.37 -36.89 -4.19
N GLU A 562 -10.55 -36.24 -4.13
CA GLU A 562 -11.74 -36.82 -3.52
C GLU A 562 -12.17 -38.12 -4.22
N HIS A 563 -12.16 -38.16 -5.55
CA HIS A 563 -12.46 -39.39 -6.29
C HIS A 563 -11.46 -40.53 -6.00
N GLU A 564 -10.17 -40.23 -5.80
CA GLU A 564 -9.18 -41.21 -5.35
C GLU A 564 -9.51 -41.74 -3.93
N SER A 565 -10.02 -40.87 -3.04
CA SER A 565 -10.49 -41.23 -1.69
C SER A 565 -11.69 -42.17 -1.73
N ASP A 566 -12.70 -41.89 -2.57
CA ASP A 566 -13.88 -42.75 -2.79
C ASP A 566 -13.49 -44.17 -3.22
N LEU A 567 -12.53 -44.28 -4.15
CA LEU A 567 -12.03 -45.57 -4.62
C LEU A 567 -11.29 -46.32 -3.51
N ALA A 568 -10.63 -45.62 -2.58
CA ALA A 568 -10.02 -46.22 -1.40
C ALA A 568 -11.09 -46.68 -0.40
N GLU A 569 -12.11 -45.85 -0.13
CA GLU A 569 -13.23 -46.20 0.74
C GLU A 569 -13.96 -47.44 0.23
N SER A 570 -14.36 -47.47 -1.04
CA SER A 570 -15.10 -48.58 -1.64
C SER A 570 -14.36 -49.92 -1.49
N ARG A 571 -13.04 -49.91 -1.71
CA ARG A 571 -12.17 -51.08 -1.52
C ARG A 571 -12.09 -51.49 -0.05
N ALA A 572 -11.82 -50.54 0.84
CA ALA A 572 -11.68 -50.79 2.28
C ALA A 572 -13.00 -51.30 2.89
N ALA A 573 -14.11 -50.61 2.64
CA ALA A 573 -15.44 -50.96 3.12
C ALA A 573 -15.89 -52.31 2.57
N GLY A 574 -15.73 -52.54 1.25
CA GLY A 574 -16.07 -53.81 0.62
C GLY A 574 -15.30 -54.99 1.22
N PHE A 575 -14.01 -54.79 1.52
CA PHE A 575 -13.19 -55.79 2.19
C PHE A 575 -13.66 -56.05 3.63
N VAL A 576 -13.80 -55.00 4.45
CA VAL A 576 -14.24 -55.11 5.86
C VAL A 576 -15.59 -55.82 6.00
N PHE A 577 -16.56 -55.52 5.13
CA PHE A 577 -17.85 -56.21 5.14
C PHE A 577 -17.79 -57.66 4.70
N SER A 578 -16.91 -58.00 3.75
CA SER A 578 -16.84 -59.35 3.18
C SER A 578 -16.19 -60.36 4.12
N ILE A 579 -15.28 -59.91 4.99
CA ILE A 579 -14.48 -60.79 5.85
C ILE A 579 -14.66 -60.53 7.34
N GLY A 580 -15.54 -59.60 7.73
CA GLY A 580 -15.74 -59.15 9.10
C GLY A 580 -16.62 -60.06 9.98
N GLU A 581 -17.01 -61.25 9.51
CA GLU A 581 -17.94 -62.14 10.24
C GLU A 581 -17.37 -62.64 11.58
N ASP A 582 -16.04 -62.74 11.69
CA ASP A 582 -15.35 -63.27 12.87
C ASP A 582 -15.30 -62.27 14.05
N ASP A 583 -15.30 -60.96 13.77
CA ASP A 583 -15.47 -59.88 14.76
C ASP A 583 -16.39 -58.77 14.20
N PRO A 584 -17.72 -59.01 14.20
CA PRO A 584 -18.67 -58.13 13.54
C PRO A 584 -18.67 -56.72 14.13
N LEU A 585 -18.42 -56.60 15.43
CA LEU A 585 -18.48 -55.32 16.12
C LEU A 585 -17.23 -54.47 15.81
N ALA A 586 -16.04 -55.08 15.75
CA ALA A 586 -14.84 -54.37 15.33
C ALA A 586 -14.87 -54.05 13.82
N ALA A 587 -15.41 -54.94 12.98
CA ALA A 587 -15.61 -54.67 11.55
C ALA A 587 -16.57 -53.50 11.30
N VAL A 588 -17.73 -53.47 11.97
CA VAL A 588 -18.68 -52.34 11.89
C VAL A 588 -18.06 -51.05 12.43
N HIS A 589 -17.26 -51.14 13.49
CA HIS A 589 -16.54 -49.98 14.02
C HIS A 589 -15.54 -49.42 13.00
N MET A 590 -14.70 -50.27 12.40
CA MET A 590 -13.77 -49.86 11.35
C MET A 590 -14.50 -49.29 10.13
N TYR A 591 -15.61 -49.90 9.71
CA TYR A 591 -16.44 -49.34 8.64
C TYR A 591 -16.95 -47.94 8.99
N ARG A 592 -17.34 -47.71 10.25
CA ARG A 592 -17.79 -46.38 10.69
C ARG A 592 -16.67 -45.35 10.62
N VAL A 593 -15.43 -45.73 10.93
CA VAL A 593 -14.24 -44.87 10.78
C VAL A 593 -13.99 -44.56 9.30
N LEU A 594 -14.09 -45.54 8.41
CA LEU A 594 -13.99 -45.34 6.95
C LEU A 594 -15.05 -44.32 6.46
N GLN A 595 -16.32 -44.48 6.84
CA GLN A 595 -17.36 -43.52 6.47
C GLN A 595 -17.08 -42.09 6.96
N ARG A 596 -16.44 -41.93 8.12
CA ARG A 596 -16.11 -40.60 8.65
C ARG A 596 -14.90 -39.98 7.96
N LEU A 597 -13.95 -40.81 7.53
CA LEU A 597 -12.85 -40.37 6.68
C LEU A 597 -13.39 -39.86 5.34
N ASP A 598 -14.39 -40.54 4.77
CA ASP A 598 -15.07 -40.11 3.55
C ASP A 598 -15.80 -38.77 3.74
N ASP A 599 -16.48 -38.57 4.88
CA ASP A 599 -17.12 -37.28 5.20
C ASP A 599 -16.12 -36.10 5.14
N VAL A 600 -14.84 -36.31 5.49
CA VAL A 600 -13.78 -35.29 5.42
C VAL A 600 -13.45 -34.93 3.96
N SER A 601 -13.20 -35.92 3.09
CA SER A 601 -12.89 -35.67 1.68
C SER A 601 -14.06 -35.00 0.94
N ASN A 602 -15.29 -35.46 1.19
CA ASN A 602 -16.51 -34.84 0.66
C ASN A 602 -16.66 -33.37 1.12
N ALA A 603 -16.29 -33.05 2.36
CA ALA A 603 -16.32 -31.69 2.86
C ALA A 603 -15.30 -30.79 2.15
N CYS A 604 -14.09 -31.28 1.86
CA CYS A 604 -13.09 -30.58 1.06
C CYS A 604 -13.62 -30.26 -0.35
N GLU A 605 -14.21 -31.25 -1.03
CA GLU A 605 -14.79 -31.11 -2.37
C GLU A 605 -15.94 -30.09 -2.39
N THR A 606 -16.89 -30.22 -1.45
CA THR A 606 -18.00 -29.28 -1.29
C THR A 606 -17.52 -27.85 -0.99
N ALA A 607 -16.44 -27.71 -0.22
CA ALA A 607 -15.86 -26.42 0.11
C ALA A 607 -15.17 -25.78 -1.11
N ALA A 608 -14.34 -26.54 -1.84
CA ALA A 608 -13.67 -26.09 -3.07
C ALA A 608 -14.67 -25.69 -4.17
N ASN A 609 -15.68 -26.53 -4.41
CA ASN A 609 -16.74 -26.26 -5.39
C ASN A 609 -17.58 -25.02 -5.02
N GLY A 610 -17.54 -24.57 -3.77
CA GLY A 610 -18.10 -23.29 -3.34
C GLY A 610 -17.46 -22.07 -4.01
N PHE A 611 -16.25 -22.21 -4.56
CA PHE A 611 -15.50 -21.12 -5.18
C PHE A 611 -15.75 -20.99 -6.68
N LEU A 612 -16.41 -21.96 -7.33
CA LEU A 612 -16.71 -21.94 -8.78
C LEU A 612 -17.36 -20.64 -9.28
N PRO A 613 -18.29 -19.99 -8.54
CA PRO A 613 -18.83 -18.69 -8.96
C PRO A 613 -17.78 -17.59 -9.10
N MET A 614 -16.63 -17.68 -8.44
CA MET A 614 -15.53 -16.71 -8.54
C MET A 614 -14.55 -17.03 -9.68
N VAL A 615 -14.59 -18.26 -10.20
CA VAL A 615 -13.83 -18.70 -11.36
C VAL A 615 -14.54 -18.30 -12.65
N TYR A 616 -15.86 -18.53 -12.73
CA TYR A 616 -16.62 -18.37 -13.98
C TYR A 616 -17.42 -17.06 -14.14
N ASN A 617 -17.51 -16.20 -13.12
CA ASN A 617 -18.05 -14.83 -13.22
C ASN A 617 -16.93 -13.82 -13.40
#